data_AF-A0A9P6CMP7-F1
#
_entry.id   AF-A0A9P6CMP7-F1
#
_cell.length_a   1.000
_cell.length_b   1.000
_cell.length_c   1.000
_cell.angle_alpha   90.00
_cell.angle_beta   90.00
_cell.angle_gamma   90.00
#
_symmetry.space_group_name_H-M   'P 1'
#
loop_
_entity.id
_entity.type
_entity.pdbx_description
1 polymer ?
#
loop_
_entity_poly.entity_id
_entity_poly.type
_entity_poly.pdbx_seq_one_letter_code
_entity_poly.pdbx_strand_id
1 'polypeptide(L)'
;MVNGGVTMTCIHQLLSMQAGLSNILKMEDTMHFVRLSASLKQHIIHIQKPSYNETILPDALPVEINEFLGNALNLDPECINGSMCALYPPITQCNNPLCTSEDRLLKATATAGRRIILFTLEDSACATHYFKLQCATCETTYHNNYSVYKHEQTYYPTPHQFISRDVVQLFLNLMLLLWTFASNSVAIYNKSLVKPEYQPSDWGFSFELHSKHIWSGVSHLAILEYYEQEAQIFVVPHGEDQKDCLIKSITVCNKLFKEKGQLEWSHYCEKCICFFKDENGRPEYMVRAVISNGITIRHLCCNVAHCTEDLEHKYKQFCPGHEYLLDLCSIEDCFNPIISGTMVCSNPNHQALWHKYQSRNAPDKGLETIELTCPQKSAARNRQLRACFGQRQMHSIQIKAYSCGIVAAQNQFFGSETVLQTVAMLKQVFCEPGSMPQFFIYNNCCSVYNYLQGCNDPLFNTLGCPVDLGGYHAIFREMTAYQFNFLLDKLIMRKN
;
A
#
# COMPACT_ATOMS: atom_id res chain seq x y z
N MET A 1 19.66 -9.10 46.00
CA MET A 1 20.58 -10.22 46.30
C MET A 1 19.76 -11.41 46.79
N VAL A 2 19.47 -12.39 45.92
CA VAL A 2 19.47 -13.83 46.23
C VAL A 2 19.81 -14.51 44.90
N ASN A 3 21.09 -14.84 44.69
CA ASN A 3 21.51 -15.73 43.62
C ASN A 3 21.05 -17.14 43.98
N GLY A 4 19.82 -17.49 43.61
CA GLY A 4 19.35 -18.87 43.60
C GLY A 4 19.97 -19.60 42.42
N GLY A 5 21.28 -19.85 42.47
CA GLY A 5 21.97 -20.62 41.45
C GLY A 5 21.41 -22.03 41.40
N VAL A 6 20.82 -22.41 40.26
CA VAL A 6 20.42 -23.80 40.01
C VAL A 6 21.68 -24.66 40.12
N THR A 7 21.71 -25.57 41.08
CA THR A 7 22.87 -26.44 41.30
C THR A 7 22.98 -27.45 40.16
N MET A 8 24.21 -27.90 39.83
CA MET A 8 24.41 -28.92 38.79
C MET A 8 23.64 -30.21 39.08
N THR A 9 23.40 -30.51 40.36
CA THR A 9 22.57 -31.62 40.81
C THR A 9 21.10 -31.45 40.40
N CYS A 10 20.54 -30.23 40.49
CA CYS A 10 19.19 -29.93 40.00
C CYS A 10 19.09 -30.07 38.47
N ILE A 11 20.10 -29.59 37.72
CA ILE A 11 20.11 -29.69 36.25
C ILE A 11 20.18 -31.16 35.82
N HIS A 12 21.06 -31.95 36.45
CA HIS A 12 21.17 -33.39 36.18
C HIS A 12 19.87 -34.13 36.53
N GLN A 13 19.20 -33.78 37.65
CA GLN A 13 17.90 -34.36 38.00
C GLN A 13 16.83 -34.04 36.94
N LEU A 14 16.74 -32.79 36.48
CA LEU A 14 15.79 -32.39 35.44
C LEU A 14 16.03 -33.12 34.11
N LEU A 15 17.29 -33.26 33.70
CA LEU A 15 17.65 -33.99 32.47
C LEU A 15 17.42 -35.51 32.61
N SER A 16 17.59 -36.06 33.81
CA SER A 16 17.32 -37.48 34.11
C SER A 16 15.83 -37.83 34.14
N MET A 17 14.94 -36.84 34.22
CA MET A 17 13.47 -37.05 34.16
C MET A 17 12.96 -37.33 32.74
N GLN A 18 13.78 -37.12 31.70
CA GLN A 18 13.44 -37.46 30.32
C GLN A 18 13.72 -38.94 30.05
N ALA A 19 12.69 -39.68 29.62
CA ALA A 19 12.76 -41.12 29.39
C ALA A 19 13.83 -41.49 28.35
N GLY A 20 14.76 -42.38 28.73
CA GLY A 20 15.86 -42.85 27.87
C GLY A 20 17.15 -42.04 27.95
N LEU A 21 17.11 -40.81 28.47
CA LEU A 21 18.26 -39.92 28.54
C LEU A 21 19.21 -40.25 29.71
N SER A 22 18.65 -40.71 30.83
CA SER A 22 19.38 -41.06 32.07
C SER A 22 20.41 -42.18 31.92
N ASN A 23 20.24 -43.04 30.90
CA ASN A 23 21.15 -44.17 30.65
C ASN A 23 22.33 -43.78 29.75
N ILE A 24 22.29 -42.59 29.16
CA ILE A 24 23.22 -42.12 28.12
C ILE A 24 24.06 -40.94 28.64
N LEU A 25 23.45 -39.99 29.37
CA LEU A 25 24.16 -38.84 29.92
C LEU A 25 24.66 -39.11 31.35
N LYS A 26 25.98 -39.25 31.50
CA LYS A 26 26.62 -39.23 32.82
C LYS A 26 26.70 -37.79 33.33
N MET A 27 26.96 -37.62 34.63
CA MET A 27 27.20 -36.30 35.23
C MET A 27 28.34 -35.55 34.52
N GLU A 28 29.37 -36.27 34.08
CA GLU A 28 30.49 -35.72 33.31
C GLU A 28 30.03 -35.20 31.94
N ASP A 29 29.17 -35.94 31.23
CA ASP A 29 28.59 -35.49 29.95
C ASP A 29 27.68 -34.28 30.14
N THR A 30 26.95 -34.23 31.26
CA THR A 30 26.12 -33.08 31.64
C THR A 30 26.96 -31.85 31.93
N MET A 31 28.12 -32.02 32.58
CA MET A 31 29.07 -30.93 32.83
C MET A 31 29.71 -30.43 31.53
N HIS A 32 30.07 -31.34 30.62
CA HIS A 32 30.57 -30.99 29.29
C HIS A 32 29.50 -30.25 28.48
N PHE A 33 28.26 -30.73 28.50
CA PHE A 33 27.13 -30.08 27.85
C PHE A 33 26.89 -28.68 28.41
N VAL A 34 26.84 -28.48 29.73
CA VAL A 34 26.63 -27.15 30.33
C VAL A 34 27.77 -26.19 30.01
N ARG A 35 29.03 -26.66 30.07
CA ARG A 35 30.21 -25.86 29.70
C ARG A 35 30.20 -25.51 28.22
N LEU A 36 29.87 -26.46 27.36
CA LEU A 36 29.73 -26.27 25.94
C LEU A 36 28.60 -25.27 25.67
N SER A 37 27.39 -25.47 26.18
CA SER A 37 26.26 -24.55 26.03
C SER A 37 26.56 -23.13 26.53
N ALA A 38 27.29 -22.97 27.65
CA ALA A 38 27.71 -21.67 28.15
C ALA A 38 28.74 -21.00 27.22
N SER A 39 29.72 -21.77 26.73
CA SER A 39 30.73 -21.31 25.77
C SER A 39 30.11 -20.96 24.42
N LEU A 40 29.20 -21.80 23.92
CA LEU A 40 28.44 -21.57 22.69
C LEU A 40 27.59 -20.32 22.83
N LYS A 41 26.91 -20.11 23.96
CA LYS A 41 26.14 -18.88 24.22
C LYS A 41 27.02 -17.63 24.11
N GLN A 42 28.18 -17.61 24.75
CA GLN A 42 29.10 -16.46 24.66
C GLN A 42 29.62 -16.26 23.23
N HIS A 43 29.95 -17.35 22.54
CA HIS A 43 30.47 -17.27 21.17
C HIS A 43 29.40 -16.79 20.19
N ILE A 44 28.15 -17.25 20.35
CA ILE A 44 26.99 -16.80 19.58
C ILE A 44 26.77 -15.30 19.83
N ILE A 45 26.69 -14.87 21.09
CA ILE A 45 26.47 -13.44 21.45
C ILE A 45 27.55 -12.54 20.85
N HIS A 46 28.81 -13.00 20.84
CA HIS A 46 29.93 -12.17 20.38
C HIS A 46 29.92 -11.88 18.87
N ILE A 47 29.25 -12.72 18.08
CA ILE A 47 29.08 -12.53 16.64
C ILE A 47 27.85 -11.66 16.33
N GLN A 48 26.98 -11.44 17.33
CA GLN A 48 25.80 -10.58 17.15
C GLN A 48 26.16 -9.09 17.13
N LYS A 49 25.25 -8.28 16.59
CA LYS A 49 25.37 -6.83 16.60
C LYS A 49 25.45 -6.29 18.05
N PRO A 50 26.16 -5.19 18.32
CA PRO A 50 26.27 -4.63 19.68
C PRO A 50 24.94 -4.26 20.36
N SER A 51 23.87 -4.06 19.58
CA SER A 51 22.51 -3.78 20.06
C SER A 51 21.66 -5.04 20.28
N TYR A 52 22.24 -6.23 20.15
CA TYR A 52 21.53 -7.50 20.22
C TYR A 52 20.99 -7.78 21.62
N ASN A 53 19.70 -8.13 21.68
CA ASN A 53 19.03 -8.52 22.91
C ASN A 53 19.06 -10.05 23.04
N GLU A 54 19.67 -10.56 24.11
CA GLU A 54 19.80 -12.00 24.41
C GLU A 54 18.46 -12.76 24.53
N THR A 55 17.32 -12.07 24.61
CA THR A 55 15.99 -12.70 24.61
C THR A 55 15.44 -12.99 23.21
N ILE A 56 16.14 -12.58 22.15
CA ILE A 56 15.73 -12.74 20.75
C ILE A 56 16.65 -13.78 20.08
N LEU A 57 16.15 -14.53 19.09
CA LEU A 57 16.97 -15.52 18.35
C LEU A 57 18.20 -14.83 17.72
N PRO A 58 19.41 -15.43 17.79
CA PRO A 58 20.61 -14.86 17.17
C PRO A 58 20.47 -14.74 15.64
N ASP A 59 21.03 -13.68 15.07
CA ASP A 59 21.02 -13.36 13.63
C ASP A 59 21.98 -14.29 12.85
N ALA A 60 23.06 -14.74 13.50
CA ALA A 60 24.06 -15.64 12.92
C ALA A 60 24.60 -16.62 13.95
N LEU A 61 25.01 -17.81 13.51
CA LEU A 61 25.75 -18.77 14.33
C LEU A 61 27.24 -18.79 13.93
N PRO A 62 28.17 -18.94 14.90
CA PRO A 62 29.57 -19.23 14.59
C PRO A 62 29.71 -20.43 13.65
N VAL A 63 30.68 -20.36 12.74
CA VAL A 63 30.92 -21.37 11.69
C VAL A 63 31.07 -22.76 12.31
N GLU A 64 31.75 -22.86 13.44
CA GLU A 64 32.02 -24.11 14.15
C GLU A 64 30.73 -24.74 14.72
N ILE A 65 29.76 -23.91 15.12
CA ILE A 65 28.45 -24.39 15.59
C ILE A 65 27.61 -24.87 14.41
N ASN A 66 27.68 -24.14 13.30
CA ASN A 66 26.98 -24.48 12.06
C ASN A 66 27.49 -25.83 11.50
N GLU A 67 28.82 -26.00 11.41
CA GLU A 67 29.46 -27.26 11.02
C GLU A 67 29.15 -28.40 12.00
N PHE A 68 29.18 -28.13 13.31
CA PHE A 68 28.84 -29.14 14.31
C PHE A 68 27.39 -29.62 14.17
N LEU A 69 26.43 -28.70 14.05
CA LEU A 69 25.02 -29.04 13.83
C LEU A 69 24.81 -29.77 12.50
N GLY A 70 25.53 -29.39 11.45
CA GLY A 70 25.46 -30.02 10.13
C GLY A 70 25.93 -31.46 10.19
N ASN A 71 27.09 -31.68 10.80
CA ASN A 71 27.67 -33.00 10.96
C ASN A 71 26.87 -33.87 11.94
N ALA A 72 26.39 -33.31 13.05
CA ALA A 72 25.67 -34.05 14.08
C ALA A 72 24.26 -34.48 13.62
N LEU A 73 23.59 -33.66 12.80
CA LEU A 73 22.23 -33.92 12.31
C LEU A 73 22.21 -34.45 10.86
N ASN A 74 23.39 -34.61 10.24
CA ASN A 74 23.53 -34.95 8.82
C ASN A 74 22.74 -34.00 7.91
N LEU A 75 22.82 -32.70 8.22
CA LEU A 75 22.17 -31.61 7.50
C LEU A 75 23.22 -30.84 6.70
N ASP A 76 22.89 -30.52 5.46
CA ASP A 76 23.72 -29.66 4.61
C ASP A 76 23.83 -28.24 5.22
N PRO A 77 24.97 -27.53 5.12
CA PRO A 77 25.12 -26.18 5.66
C PRO A 77 24.06 -25.19 5.14
N GLU A 78 23.57 -25.38 3.91
CA GLU A 78 22.45 -24.61 3.36
C GLU A 78 21.14 -24.87 4.13
N CYS A 79 20.92 -26.10 4.61
CA CYS A 79 19.76 -26.45 5.44
C CYS A 79 19.81 -25.77 6.81
N ILE A 80 20.98 -25.53 7.38
CA ILE A 80 21.11 -24.91 8.72
C ILE A 80 20.92 -23.40 8.63
N ASN A 81 21.56 -22.73 7.66
CA ASN A 81 21.31 -21.31 7.40
C ASN A 81 19.84 -21.07 7.01
N GLY A 82 19.26 -21.93 6.16
CA GLY A 82 17.85 -21.88 5.80
C GLY A 82 16.90 -22.14 6.97
N SER A 83 17.34 -22.91 7.99
CA SER A 83 16.57 -23.18 9.21
C SER A 83 16.56 -22.00 10.19
N MET A 84 17.58 -21.15 10.19
CA MET A 84 17.57 -19.90 10.98
C MET A 84 16.56 -18.90 10.43
N CYS A 85 16.37 -18.87 9.11
CA CYS A 85 15.36 -18.04 8.45
C CYS A 85 13.97 -18.69 8.39
N ALA A 86 13.81 -19.90 8.95
CA ALA A 86 12.56 -20.63 8.86
C ALA A 86 11.43 -19.90 9.57
N LEU A 87 10.31 -19.71 8.87
CA LEU A 87 9.16 -19.01 9.39
C LEU A 87 8.29 -19.97 10.21
N TYR A 88 8.33 -19.79 11.53
CA TYR A 88 7.43 -20.42 12.47
C TYR A 88 6.37 -19.42 12.96
N PRO A 89 5.17 -19.90 13.33
CA PRO A 89 4.23 -19.07 14.07
C PRO A 89 4.87 -18.48 15.33
N PRO A 90 4.67 -17.18 15.61
CA PRO A 90 5.18 -16.54 16.83
C PRO A 90 4.50 -17.10 18.10
N ILE A 91 3.35 -17.74 17.92
CA ILE A 91 2.58 -18.36 18.98
C ILE A 91 3.09 -19.80 19.17
N THR A 92 3.70 -20.05 20.33
CA THR A 92 4.26 -21.36 20.71
C THR A 92 3.30 -22.19 21.56
N GLN A 93 2.25 -21.58 22.11
CA GLN A 93 1.19 -22.23 22.89
C GLN A 93 -0.19 -21.77 22.43
N CYS A 94 -1.16 -22.68 22.41
CA CYS A 94 -2.52 -22.38 21.98
C CYS A 94 -3.15 -21.25 22.83
N ASN A 95 -3.43 -20.14 22.17
CA ASN A 95 -4.10 -18.98 22.77
C ASN A 95 -5.60 -18.93 22.45
N ASN A 96 -6.16 -19.94 21.77
CA ASN A 96 -7.59 -19.99 21.47
C ASN A 96 -8.37 -20.05 22.81
N PRO A 97 -9.22 -19.05 23.12
CA PRO A 97 -9.94 -18.99 24.39
C PRO A 97 -10.95 -20.14 24.55
N LEU A 98 -11.37 -20.75 23.44
CA LEU A 98 -12.30 -21.88 23.42
C LEU A 98 -11.59 -23.24 23.53
N CYS A 99 -10.26 -23.26 23.67
CA CYS A 99 -9.50 -24.49 23.81
C CYS A 99 -9.58 -25.03 25.25
N THR A 100 -9.88 -26.32 25.36
CA THR A 100 -10.00 -27.04 26.64
C THR A 100 -8.70 -27.75 27.07
N SER A 101 -7.63 -27.70 26.28
CA SER A 101 -6.38 -28.37 26.63
C SER A 101 -5.62 -27.59 27.72
N GLU A 102 -5.10 -28.33 28.70
CA GLU A 102 -4.32 -27.78 29.82
C GLU A 102 -2.87 -27.48 29.41
N ASP A 103 -2.29 -28.32 28.55
CA ASP A 103 -0.89 -28.21 28.09
C ASP A 103 -0.70 -27.20 26.94
N ARG A 104 -1.78 -26.89 26.20
CA ARG A 104 -1.85 -25.96 25.06
C ARG A 104 -0.75 -26.16 24.02
N LEU A 105 -0.22 -27.38 23.92
CA LEU A 105 0.95 -27.65 23.10
C LEU A 105 0.58 -27.67 21.62
N LEU A 106 1.37 -26.96 20.82
CA LEU A 106 1.21 -26.91 19.37
C LEU A 106 2.17 -27.89 18.69
N LYS A 107 1.68 -28.58 17.66
CA LYS A 107 2.47 -29.57 16.90
C LYS A 107 2.61 -29.13 15.45
N ALA A 108 3.78 -29.34 14.85
CA ALA A 108 3.96 -29.09 13.42
C ALA A 108 3.05 -30.01 12.60
N THR A 109 2.36 -29.47 11.61
CA THR A 109 1.43 -30.25 10.76
C THR A 109 2.17 -31.16 9.78
N ALA A 110 3.44 -30.88 9.50
CA ALA A 110 4.28 -31.66 8.62
C ALA A 110 5.72 -31.69 9.17
N THR A 111 6.41 -32.81 8.95
CA THR A 111 7.82 -32.99 9.29
C THR A 111 8.75 -32.21 8.34
N ALA A 112 8.36 -32.07 7.07
CA ALA A 112 9.05 -31.22 6.11
C ALA A 112 8.32 -29.87 6.00
N GLY A 113 9.06 -28.77 6.20
CA GLY A 113 8.54 -27.43 6.00
C GLY A 113 8.20 -27.13 4.54
N ARG A 114 7.29 -26.19 4.29
CA ARG A 114 6.96 -25.77 2.93
C ARG A 114 8.03 -24.83 2.40
N ARG A 115 8.58 -25.09 1.22
CA ARG A 115 9.53 -24.18 0.54
C ARG A 115 8.87 -22.84 0.21
N ILE A 116 9.55 -21.75 0.55
CA ILE A 116 9.14 -20.36 0.27
C ILE A 116 10.37 -19.52 -0.09
N ILE A 117 10.13 -18.26 -0.47
CA ILE A 117 11.18 -17.25 -0.61
C ILE A 117 10.85 -16.11 0.36
N LEU A 118 11.81 -15.74 1.19
CA LEU A 118 11.69 -14.62 2.12
C LEU A 118 12.51 -13.44 1.59
N PHE A 119 11.89 -12.26 1.49
CA PHE A 119 12.56 -11.03 1.05
C PHE A 119 12.97 -10.17 2.25
N THR A 120 14.28 -9.98 2.44
CA THR A 120 14.87 -9.22 3.55
C THR A 120 15.86 -8.16 3.08
N LEU A 121 16.15 -7.16 3.92
CA LEU A 121 17.21 -6.18 3.63
C LEU A 121 18.60 -6.73 3.95
N GLU A 122 18.73 -7.54 5.00
CA GLU A 122 20.02 -8.02 5.51
C GLU A 122 20.54 -9.22 4.70
N ASP A 123 19.68 -10.21 4.45
CA ASP A 123 20.05 -11.51 3.92
C ASP A 123 19.63 -11.74 2.47
N SER A 124 19.20 -10.69 1.74
CA SER A 124 18.71 -10.77 0.36
C SER A 124 17.34 -11.50 0.26
N ALA A 125 16.93 -11.88 -0.95
CA ALA A 125 15.91 -12.89 -1.19
C ALA A 125 16.47 -14.28 -0.86
N CYS A 126 15.97 -14.91 0.21
CA CYS A 126 16.49 -16.17 0.75
C CYS A 126 15.53 -17.34 0.49
N ALA A 127 16.09 -18.49 0.12
CA ALA A 127 15.39 -19.77 0.15
C ALA A 127 15.18 -20.20 1.60
N THR A 128 13.92 -20.41 2.02
CA THR A 128 13.66 -20.88 3.39
C THR A 128 12.36 -21.68 3.51
N HIS A 129 12.13 -22.27 4.68
CA HIS A 129 10.99 -23.10 4.98
C HIS A 129 9.96 -22.37 5.82
N TYR A 130 8.70 -22.67 5.55
CA TYR A 130 7.55 -22.16 6.29
C TYR A 130 6.84 -23.33 6.99
N PHE A 131 6.58 -23.16 8.27
CA PHE A 131 5.93 -24.16 9.11
C PHE A 131 4.56 -23.67 9.60
N LYS A 132 3.65 -24.63 9.75
CA LYS A 132 2.37 -24.43 10.43
C LYS A 132 2.35 -25.26 11.68
N LEU A 133 1.83 -24.69 12.75
CA LEU A 133 1.61 -25.40 14.00
C LEU A 133 0.11 -25.58 14.20
N GLN A 134 -0.34 -26.70 14.75
CA GLN A 134 -1.74 -26.96 15.03
C GLN A 134 -1.92 -27.41 16.47
N CYS A 135 -2.97 -26.90 17.11
CA CYS A 135 -3.38 -27.42 18.41
C CYS A 135 -4.11 -28.76 18.20
N ALA A 136 -3.65 -29.81 18.88
CA ALA A 136 -4.25 -31.14 18.77
C ALA A 136 -5.68 -31.23 19.34
N THR A 137 -6.08 -30.29 20.19
CA THR A 137 -7.38 -30.33 20.90
C THR A 137 -8.45 -29.51 20.20
N CYS A 138 -8.17 -28.23 19.90
CA CYS A 138 -9.15 -27.34 19.26
C CYS A 138 -8.95 -27.21 17.74
N GLU A 139 -7.99 -27.94 17.18
CA GLU A 139 -7.65 -27.97 15.74
C GLU A 139 -7.27 -26.62 15.12
N THR A 140 -7.07 -25.59 15.94
CA THR A 140 -6.65 -24.26 15.49
C THR A 140 -5.29 -24.36 14.85
N THR A 141 -5.18 -23.89 13.60
CA THR A 141 -3.92 -23.89 12.84
C THR A 141 -3.29 -22.52 12.90
N TYR A 142 -2.07 -22.45 13.41
CA TYR A 142 -1.25 -21.27 13.56
C TYR A 142 -0.30 -21.15 12.37
N HIS A 143 -0.35 -20.00 11.70
CA HIS A 143 0.54 -19.56 10.64
C HIS A 143 1.47 -18.46 11.19
N ASN A 144 2.44 -18.01 10.39
CA ASN A 144 3.36 -16.93 10.79
C ASN A 144 2.61 -15.64 11.19
N ASN A 145 1.60 -15.25 10.40
CA ASN A 145 0.91 -13.97 10.55
C ASN A 145 -0.59 -14.06 10.90
N TYR A 146 -1.15 -15.27 11.03
CA TYR A 146 -2.54 -15.47 11.43
C TYR A 146 -2.78 -16.85 12.06
N SER A 147 -3.92 -17.04 12.72
CA SER A 147 -4.47 -18.35 13.07
C SER A 147 -5.75 -18.63 12.29
N VAL A 148 -6.04 -19.90 12.06
CA VAL A 148 -7.29 -20.38 11.46
C VAL A 148 -8.05 -21.23 12.48
N TYR A 149 -9.29 -20.84 12.77
CA TYR A 149 -10.23 -21.62 13.57
C TYR A 149 -11.63 -21.56 12.93
N LYS A 150 -12.28 -22.71 12.73
CA LYS A 150 -13.66 -22.83 12.18
C LYS A 150 -13.96 -21.90 10.98
N HIS A 151 -13.05 -21.89 10.00
CA HIS A 151 -13.13 -21.04 8.80
C HIS A 151 -12.98 -19.53 9.02
N GLU A 152 -12.36 -19.10 10.11
CA GLU A 152 -11.98 -17.70 10.33
C GLU A 152 -10.48 -17.58 10.47
N GLN A 153 -9.90 -16.62 9.73
CA GLN A 153 -8.51 -16.20 9.84
C GLN A 153 -8.41 -15.00 10.77
N THR A 154 -7.70 -15.14 11.88
CA THR A 154 -7.41 -14.07 12.82
C THR A 154 -5.96 -13.65 12.67
N TYR A 155 -5.69 -12.42 12.24
CA TYR A 155 -4.33 -11.93 12.02
C TYR A 155 -3.68 -11.43 13.31
N TYR A 156 -2.37 -11.65 13.42
CA TYR A 156 -1.53 -11.06 14.48
C TYR A 156 -0.94 -9.74 13.98
N PRO A 157 -0.46 -8.86 14.89
CA PRO A 157 0.29 -7.65 14.53
C PRO A 157 1.74 -7.98 14.09
N THR A 158 1.87 -8.92 13.16
CA THR A 158 3.14 -9.39 12.60
C THR A 158 3.17 -9.14 11.10
N PRO A 159 4.35 -8.92 10.49
CA PRO A 159 4.47 -8.53 9.10
C PRO A 159 3.95 -9.59 8.10
N HIS A 160 3.83 -9.15 6.84
CA HIS A 160 3.37 -9.96 5.73
C HIS A 160 4.15 -11.28 5.60
N GLN A 161 3.44 -12.30 5.12
CA GLN A 161 3.84 -13.70 5.19
C GLN A 161 5.26 -13.99 4.66
N PHE A 162 5.75 -13.27 3.64
CA PHE A 162 7.03 -13.58 2.97
C PHE A 162 7.90 -12.36 2.63
N ILE A 163 7.55 -11.17 3.12
CA ILE A 163 8.35 -9.95 2.96
C ILE A 163 8.53 -9.34 4.34
N SER A 164 9.78 -9.14 4.74
CA SER A 164 10.09 -8.49 6.01
C SER A 164 9.50 -7.08 6.10
N ARG A 165 9.17 -6.66 7.33
CA ARG A 165 8.62 -5.32 7.60
C ARG A 165 9.55 -4.23 7.07
N ASP A 166 10.85 -4.40 7.24
CA ASP A 166 11.85 -3.40 6.87
C ASP A 166 11.93 -3.16 5.37
N VAL A 167 11.74 -4.21 4.56
CA VAL A 167 11.64 -4.09 3.09
C VAL A 167 10.41 -3.27 2.71
N VAL A 168 9.24 -3.58 3.31
CA VAL A 168 8.00 -2.83 3.05
C VAL A 168 8.16 -1.36 3.49
N GLN A 169 8.75 -1.12 4.67
CA GLN A 169 8.97 0.22 5.21
C GLN A 169 9.96 1.02 4.36
N LEU A 170 11.05 0.41 3.88
CA LEU A 170 11.99 1.04 2.97
C LEU A 170 11.26 1.51 1.71
N PHE A 171 10.44 0.65 1.10
CA PHE A 171 9.72 1.02 -0.11
C PHE A 171 8.66 2.09 0.12
N LEU A 172 7.95 2.06 1.26
CA LEU A 172 7.08 3.16 1.66
C LEU A 172 7.85 4.48 1.75
N ASN A 173 9.02 4.47 2.39
CA ASN A 173 9.85 5.66 2.52
C ASN A 173 10.39 6.14 1.16
N LEU A 174 10.80 5.23 0.26
CA LEU A 174 11.23 5.59 -1.10
C LEU A 174 10.07 6.20 -1.90
N MET A 175 8.87 5.62 -1.81
CA MET A 175 7.66 6.16 -2.45
C MET A 175 7.31 7.55 -1.90
N LEU A 176 7.39 7.75 -0.58
CA LEU A 176 7.02 9.00 0.09
C LEU A 176 8.05 10.12 -0.08
N LEU A 177 9.34 9.80 -0.02
CA LEU A 177 10.41 10.79 0.00
C LEU A 177 10.98 11.08 -1.38
N LEU A 178 11.06 10.05 -2.23
CA LEU A 178 11.69 10.12 -3.55
C LEU A 178 10.71 9.97 -4.70
N TRP A 179 9.40 9.84 -4.41
CA TRP A 179 8.34 9.73 -5.42
C TRP A 179 8.57 8.58 -6.41
N THR A 180 9.21 7.50 -5.96
CA THR A 180 9.56 6.36 -6.82
C THR A 180 8.35 5.46 -7.04
N PHE A 181 8.15 4.97 -8.26
CA PHE A 181 7.17 3.91 -8.51
C PHE A 181 7.59 2.58 -7.90
N ALA A 182 6.62 1.75 -7.51
CA ALA A 182 6.88 0.40 -6.98
C ALA A 182 7.76 -0.45 -7.93
N SER A 183 7.60 -0.31 -9.26
CA SER A 183 8.46 -0.99 -10.23
C SER A 183 9.94 -0.60 -10.12
N ASN A 184 10.22 0.68 -9.84
CA ASN A 184 11.59 1.16 -9.66
C ASN A 184 12.15 0.68 -8.33
N SER A 185 11.35 0.71 -7.26
CA SER A 185 11.73 0.19 -5.94
C SER A 185 12.09 -1.29 -5.99
N VAL A 186 11.29 -2.10 -6.71
CA VAL A 186 11.60 -3.50 -7.00
C VAL A 186 12.91 -3.65 -7.77
N ALA A 187 13.10 -2.86 -8.82
CA ALA A 187 14.31 -2.93 -9.63
C ALA A 187 15.57 -2.59 -8.81
N ILE A 188 15.46 -1.65 -7.87
CA ILE A 188 16.54 -1.35 -6.92
C ILE A 188 16.82 -2.56 -6.05
N TYR A 189 15.81 -3.14 -5.41
CA TYR A 189 16.00 -4.34 -4.57
C TYR A 189 16.63 -5.49 -5.35
N ASN A 190 16.08 -5.82 -6.53
CA ASN A 190 16.58 -6.93 -7.36
C ASN A 190 18.00 -6.71 -7.90
N LYS A 191 18.43 -5.46 -8.08
CA LYS A 191 19.79 -5.16 -8.57
C LYS A 191 20.81 -4.95 -7.46
N SER A 192 20.38 -4.46 -6.30
CA SER A 192 21.27 -4.00 -5.23
C SER A 192 21.35 -4.96 -4.06
N LEU A 193 20.29 -5.73 -3.79
CA LEU A 193 20.21 -6.57 -2.59
C LEU A 193 20.18 -8.06 -2.93
N VAL A 194 19.71 -8.44 -4.13
CA VAL A 194 19.66 -9.85 -4.51
C VAL A 194 21.06 -10.40 -4.75
N LYS A 195 21.41 -11.43 -3.98
CA LYS A 195 22.69 -12.13 -4.04
C LYS A 195 22.49 -13.55 -4.62
N PRO A 196 23.17 -13.92 -5.72
CA PRO A 196 23.02 -15.25 -6.34
C PRO A 196 23.41 -16.43 -5.45
N GLU A 197 24.29 -16.21 -4.48
CA GLU A 197 24.79 -17.24 -3.56
C GLU A 197 23.70 -17.84 -2.64
N TYR A 198 22.58 -17.15 -2.44
CA TYR A 198 21.44 -17.63 -1.65
C TYR A 198 20.28 -18.19 -2.52
N GLN A 199 20.55 -18.49 -3.80
CA GLN A 199 19.56 -18.96 -4.77
C GLN A 199 19.85 -20.40 -5.22
N PRO A 200 19.46 -21.41 -4.43
CA PRO A 200 19.62 -22.79 -4.82
C PRO A 200 18.86 -23.08 -6.12
N SER A 201 19.56 -23.66 -7.08
CA SER A 201 19.03 -23.93 -8.43
C SER A 201 17.85 -24.91 -8.46
N ASP A 202 17.71 -25.73 -7.41
CA ASP A 202 16.67 -26.75 -7.24
C ASP A 202 15.47 -26.28 -6.40
N TRP A 203 15.40 -24.99 -6.06
CA TRP A 203 14.35 -24.45 -5.19
C TRP A 203 12.96 -24.41 -5.84
N GLY A 204 12.92 -24.25 -7.16
CA GLY A 204 11.68 -24.25 -7.96
C GLY A 204 10.85 -22.96 -7.93
N PHE A 205 11.38 -21.88 -7.33
CA PHE A 205 10.74 -20.56 -7.26
C PHE A 205 11.65 -19.46 -7.81
N SER A 206 11.04 -18.36 -8.30
CA SER A 206 11.78 -17.16 -8.72
C SER A 206 12.10 -16.28 -7.52
N PHE A 207 13.38 -15.92 -7.37
CA PHE A 207 13.88 -14.98 -6.37
C PHE A 207 13.68 -13.51 -6.77
N GLU A 208 13.01 -13.26 -7.89
CA GLU A 208 12.70 -11.92 -8.35
C GLU A 208 11.52 -11.34 -7.55
N LEU A 209 11.76 -10.22 -6.86
CA LEU A 209 10.68 -9.46 -6.27
C LEU A 209 9.87 -8.78 -7.39
N HIS A 210 8.56 -8.67 -7.22
CA HIS A 210 7.67 -8.01 -8.19
C HIS A 210 6.81 -6.94 -7.51
N SER A 211 6.31 -5.97 -8.27
CA SER A 211 5.53 -4.84 -7.72
C SER A 211 4.25 -5.30 -7.01
N LYS A 212 3.63 -6.39 -7.48
CA LYS A 212 2.49 -7.03 -6.82
C LYS A 212 2.78 -7.48 -5.39
N HIS A 213 4.02 -7.91 -5.11
CA HIS A 213 4.45 -8.33 -3.78
C HIS A 213 4.52 -7.11 -2.84
N ILE A 214 5.08 -5.99 -3.32
CA ILE A 214 5.12 -4.72 -2.56
C ILE A 214 3.71 -4.24 -2.25
N TRP A 215 2.82 -4.15 -3.25
CA TRP A 215 1.46 -3.66 -3.01
C TRP A 215 0.68 -4.53 -2.03
N SER A 216 0.86 -5.86 -2.09
CA SER A 216 0.25 -6.77 -1.12
C SER A 216 0.82 -6.53 0.28
N GLY A 217 2.15 -6.39 0.41
CA GLY A 217 2.82 -6.09 1.68
C GLY A 217 2.38 -4.77 2.30
N VAL A 218 2.40 -3.68 1.52
CA VAL A 218 1.95 -2.34 1.94
C VAL A 218 0.48 -2.35 2.37
N SER A 219 -0.41 -2.93 1.56
CA SER A 219 -1.84 -2.98 1.87
C SER A 219 -2.09 -3.77 3.16
N HIS A 220 -1.39 -4.90 3.33
CA HIS A 220 -1.53 -5.71 4.53
C HIS A 220 -1.03 -4.97 5.78
N LEU A 221 0.15 -4.35 5.71
CA LEU A 221 0.71 -3.58 6.81
C LEU A 221 -0.22 -2.41 7.21
N ALA A 222 -0.73 -1.65 6.23
CA ALA A 222 -1.63 -0.54 6.48
C ALA A 222 -2.95 -0.98 7.14
N ILE A 223 -3.50 -2.14 6.75
CA ILE A 223 -4.71 -2.69 7.39
C ILE A 223 -4.39 -3.09 8.83
N LEU A 224 -3.29 -3.81 9.07
CA LEU A 224 -2.92 -4.22 10.43
C LEU A 224 -2.72 -3.00 11.34
N GLU A 225 -2.00 -1.98 10.88
CA GLU A 225 -1.80 -0.73 11.63
C GLU A 225 -3.13 -0.01 11.91
N TYR A 226 -4.08 -0.03 10.97
CA TYR A 226 -5.42 0.52 11.19
C TYR A 226 -6.19 -0.22 12.30
N TYR A 227 -6.25 -1.56 12.24
CA TYR A 227 -6.95 -2.35 13.26
C TYR A 227 -6.27 -2.27 14.63
N GLU A 228 -4.93 -2.18 14.66
CA GLU A 228 -4.16 -1.94 15.88
C GLU A 228 -4.50 -0.59 16.52
N GLN A 229 -4.57 0.49 15.73
CA GLN A 229 -4.96 1.83 16.20
C GLN A 229 -6.39 1.88 16.74
N GLU A 230 -7.31 1.15 16.13
CA GLU A 230 -8.71 1.07 16.57
C GLU A 230 -8.92 0.07 17.74
N ALA A 231 -7.83 -0.55 18.23
CA ALA A 231 -7.87 -1.60 19.25
C ALA A 231 -8.80 -2.78 18.89
N GLN A 232 -8.85 -3.14 17.61
CA GLN A 232 -9.65 -4.24 17.07
C GLN A 232 -8.75 -5.34 16.51
N ILE A 233 -9.28 -6.57 16.46
CA ILE A 233 -8.58 -7.71 15.89
C ILE A 233 -9.02 -7.87 14.43
N PHE A 234 -8.06 -7.96 13.52
CA PHE A 234 -8.37 -8.17 12.11
C PHE A 234 -8.74 -9.63 11.84
N VAL A 235 -10.01 -9.88 11.52
CA VAL A 235 -10.57 -11.21 11.25
C VAL A 235 -11.20 -11.25 9.85
N VAL A 236 -10.90 -12.29 9.07
CA VAL A 236 -11.50 -12.52 7.74
C VAL A 236 -11.94 -13.97 7.57
N PRO A 237 -12.93 -14.25 6.70
CA PRO A 237 -13.30 -15.62 6.34
C PRO A 237 -12.11 -16.38 5.71
N HIS A 238 -11.96 -17.65 6.08
CA HIS A 238 -10.97 -18.56 5.52
C HIS A 238 -11.55 -19.32 4.32
N GLY A 239 -10.84 -19.29 3.19
CA GLY A 239 -11.22 -20.04 1.98
C GLY A 239 -11.48 -19.16 0.75
N GLU A 240 -11.62 -17.84 0.95
CA GLU A 240 -11.53 -16.87 -0.16
C GLU A 240 -10.06 -16.65 -0.55
N ASP A 241 -9.81 -16.23 -1.79
CA ASP A 241 -8.45 -15.81 -2.21
C ASP A 241 -8.01 -14.67 -1.28
N GLN A 242 -6.77 -14.71 -0.78
CA GLN A 242 -6.20 -13.70 0.11
C GLN A 242 -6.37 -12.29 -0.46
N LYS A 243 -6.36 -12.17 -1.79
CA LYS A 243 -6.66 -10.93 -2.51
C LYS A 243 -8.06 -10.39 -2.22
N ASP A 244 -9.07 -11.25 -2.22
CA ASP A 244 -10.48 -10.87 -2.06
C ASP A 244 -10.77 -10.42 -0.61
N CYS A 245 -10.13 -11.07 0.38
CA CYS A 245 -10.23 -10.68 1.78
C CYS A 245 -9.67 -9.27 2.05
N LEU A 246 -8.52 -8.94 1.45
CA LEU A 246 -7.90 -7.61 1.60
C LEU A 246 -8.75 -6.54 0.91
N ILE A 247 -9.32 -6.82 -0.26
CA ILE A 247 -10.19 -5.88 -0.99
C ILE A 247 -11.40 -5.47 -0.16
N LYS A 248 -12.08 -6.42 0.50
CA LYS A 248 -13.23 -6.11 1.38
C LYS A 248 -12.83 -5.15 2.50
N SER A 249 -11.68 -5.41 3.12
CA SER A 249 -11.16 -4.59 4.23
C SER A 249 -10.75 -3.19 3.76
N ILE A 250 -10.06 -3.08 2.62
CA ILE A 250 -9.71 -1.80 2.00
C ILE A 250 -10.96 -0.99 1.66
N THR A 251 -12.01 -1.63 1.13
CA THR A 251 -13.28 -0.97 0.83
C THR A 251 -13.93 -0.40 2.09
N VAL A 252 -13.91 -1.14 3.20
CA VAL A 252 -14.40 -0.65 4.50
C VAL A 252 -13.57 0.56 4.97
N CYS A 253 -12.24 0.48 4.93
CA CYS A 253 -11.38 1.60 5.33
C CYS A 253 -11.60 2.84 4.44
N ASN A 254 -11.73 2.66 3.12
CA ASN A 254 -12.02 3.75 2.18
C ASN A 254 -13.39 4.39 2.44
N LYS A 255 -14.40 3.58 2.76
CA LYS A 255 -15.74 4.07 3.13
C LYS A 255 -15.69 4.88 4.43
N LEU A 256 -15.00 4.37 5.44
CA LEU A 256 -14.82 5.08 6.71
C LEU A 256 -14.04 6.39 6.52
N PHE A 257 -13.00 6.40 5.69
CA PHE A 257 -12.28 7.62 5.34
C PHE A 257 -13.20 8.64 4.64
N LYS A 258 -14.12 8.19 3.79
CA LYS A 258 -15.11 9.06 3.15
C LYS A 258 -16.17 9.60 4.12
N GLU A 259 -16.58 8.79 5.10
CA GLU A 259 -17.63 9.14 6.08
C GLU A 259 -17.11 9.99 7.24
N LYS A 260 -15.97 9.59 7.83
CA LYS A 260 -15.35 10.27 8.98
C LYS A 260 -14.39 11.38 8.54
N GLY A 261 -14.01 11.42 7.27
CA GLY A 261 -12.99 12.32 6.76
C GLY A 261 -11.58 11.89 7.17
N GLN A 262 -10.62 12.76 6.90
CA GLN A 262 -9.22 12.56 7.26
C GLN A 262 -9.00 13.08 8.70
N LEU A 263 -8.34 12.30 9.57
CA LEU A 263 -8.15 12.65 10.99
C LEU A 263 -7.46 14.02 11.18
N GLU A 264 -6.45 14.31 10.37
CA GLU A 264 -5.75 15.60 10.34
C GLU A 264 -6.46 16.64 9.46
N TRP A 265 -7.75 16.46 9.13
CA TRP A 265 -8.48 17.43 8.30
C TRP A 265 -8.46 18.78 8.99
N SER A 266 -8.52 18.81 10.32
CA SER A 266 -8.38 20.03 11.12
C SER A 266 -6.92 20.30 11.53
N HIS A 267 -5.91 19.95 10.73
CA HIS A 267 -4.52 20.16 11.11
C HIS A 267 -4.16 21.65 11.29
N TYR A 268 -3.48 21.98 12.39
CA TYR A 268 -2.92 23.30 12.68
C TYR A 268 -1.44 23.14 13.07
N CYS A 269 -0.51 23.66 12.24
CA CYS A 269 0.91 23.79 12.61
C CYS A 269 1.50 25.09 12.07
N GLU A 270 2.69 25.47 12.56
CA GLU A 270 3.38 26.72 12.20
C GLU A 270 3.71 26.84 10.70
N LYS A 271 3.82 25.72 9.99
CA LYS A 271 4.00 25.68 8.52
C LYS A 271 2.69 25.90 7.77
N CYS A 272 1.59 25.50 8.39
CA CYS A 272 0.26 25.46 7.80
C CYS A 272 -0.51 26.77 8.02
N ILE A 273 -0.20 27.51 9.09
CA ILE A 273 -0.91 28.72 9.49
C ILE A 273 0.08 29.78 9.95
N CYS A 274 -0.11 31.00 9.44
CA CYS A 274 0.59 32.18 9.93
C CYS A 274 -0.38 33.04 10.74
N PHE A 275 -0.02 33.34 12.00
CA PHE A 275 -0.75 34.29 12.82
C PHE A 275 -0.10 35.66 12.76
N PHE A 276 -0.88 36.66 12.40
CA PHE A 276 -0.49 38.05 12.49
C PHE A 276 -1.01 38.60 13.81
N LYS A 277 -0.12 39.24 14.55
CA LYS A 277 -0.38 39.73 15.90
C LYS A 277 -0.66 41.22 15.87
N ASP A 278 -1.55 41.67 16.75
CA ASP A 278 -1.79 43.09 17.01
C ASP A 278 -0.59 43.74 17.71
N GLU A 279 -0.69 45.05 17.96
CA GLU A 279 0.32 45.83 18.68
C GLU A 279 0.61 45.30 20.11
N ASN A 280 -0.31 44.53 20.68
CA ASN A 280 -0.19 43.91 22.00
C ASN A 280 0.34 42.46 21.95
N GLY A 281 0.69 41.95 20.77
CA GLY A 281 1.19 40.59 20.57
C GLY A 281 0.11 39.50 20.58
N ARG A 282 -1.18 39.85 20.56
CA ARG A 282 -2.31 38.90 20.48
C ARG A 282 -2.61 38.58 19.02
N PRO A 283 -2.95 37.32 18.68
CA PRO A 283 -3.31 36.97 17.32
C PRO A 283 -4.57 37.74 16.88
N GLU A 284 -4.41 38.60 15.88
CA GLU A 284 -5.48 39.44 15.32
C GLU A 284 -6.13 38.76 14.12
N TYR A 285 -5.32 38.20 13.22
CA TYR A 285 -5.82 37.42 12.09
C TYR A 285 -4.88 36.27 11.75
N MET A 286 -5.46 35.20 11.19
CA MET A 286 -4.72 34.02 10.74
C MET A 286 -4.83 33.87 9.21
N VAL A 287 -3.77 33.38 8.60
CA VAL A 287 -3.73 33.05 7.18
C VAL A 287 -3.41 31.57 7.02
N ARG A 288 -4.27 30.88 6.26
CA ARG A 288 -4.10 29.51 5.82
C ARG A 288 -4.16 29.43 4.30
N ALA A 289 -3.28 28.62 3.73
CA ALA A 289 -3.30 28.24 2.33
C ALA A 289 -3.61 26.76 2.14
N VAL A 290 -4.37 26.45 1.11
CA VAL A 290 -4.61 25.08 0.64
C VAL A 290 -4.15 24.97 -0.81
N ILE A 291 -3.38 23.94 -1.09
CA ILE A 291 -2.85 23.61 -2.41
C ILE A 291 -3.71 22.51 -3.01
N SER A 292 -4.02 22.63 -4.30
CA SER A 292 -4.70 21.58 -5.04
C SER A 292 -3.93 21.17 -6.26
N ASN A 293 -3.79 19.86 -6.40
CA ASN A 293 -3.16 19.25 -7.56
C ASN A 293 -3.91 17.99 -7.99
N GLY A 294 -3.92 17.74 -9.30
CA GLY A 294 -4.48 16.55 -9.90
C GLY A 294 -3.40 15.52 -10.18
N ILE A 295 -3.59 14.29 -9.73
CA ILE A 295 -2.75 13.15 -10.09
C ILE A 295 -3.51 12.31 -11.11
N THR A 296 -2.98 12.22 -12.33
CA THR A 296 -3.53 11.33 -13.36
C THR A 296 -3.20 9.88 -13.00
N ILE A 297 -4.21 9.16 -12.54
CA ILE A 297 -4.16 7.71 -12.39
C ILE A 297 -4.97 7.12 -13.54
N ARG A 298 -4.33 6.34 -14.40
CA ARG A 298 -4.96 5.68 -15.56
C ARG A 298 -5.86 4.52 -15.11
N HIS A 299 -6.93 4.85 -14.41
CA HIS A 299 -7.94 3.91 -13.95
C HIS A 299 -9.08 3.84 -14.96
N LEU A 300 -9.47 2.63 -15.38
CA LEU A 300 -10.59 2.45 -16.31
C LEU A 300 -11.91 2.79 -15.63
N CYS A 301 -12.79 3.52 -16.30
CA CYS A 301 -14.11 3.90 -15.78
C CYS A 301 -15.20 3.69 -16.82
N CYS A 302 -16.47 3.82 -16.41
CA CYS A 302 -17.59 3.80 -17.33
C CYS A 302 -17.43 4.83 -18.46
N ASN A 303 -17.79 4.44 -19.69
CA ASN A 303 -17.73 5.30 -20.87
C ASN A 303 -18.73 6.49 -20.78
N VAL A 304 -19.76 6.41 -19.94
CA VAL A 304 -20.66 7.52 -19.66
C VAL A 304 -19.93 8.63 -18.89
N ALA A 305 -20.01 9.85 -19.40
CA ALA A 305 -19.36 11.00 -18.79
C ALA A 305 -19.87 11.24 -17.35
N HIS A 306 -18.92 11.46 -16.43
CA HIS A 306 -19.19 11.71 -15.01
C HIS A 306 -19.88 10.57 -14.24
N CYS A 307 -20.00 9.37 -14.83
CA CYS A 307 -20.45 8.20 -14.10
C CYS A 307 -19.40 7.82 -13.03
N THR A 308 -19.86 7.65 -11.80
CA THR A 308 -19.03 7.30 -10.63
C THR A 308 -19.18 5.83 -10.24
N GLU A 309 -19.96 5.05 -10.99
CA GLU A 309 -20.12 3.62 -10.73
C GLU A 309 -18.92 2.84 -11.27
N ASP A 310 -18.44 1.90 -10.44
CA ASP A 310 -17.33 1.05 -10.81
C ASP A 310 -17.72 0.05 -11.92
N LEU A 311 -16.71 -0.32 -12.72
CA LEU A 311 -16.85 -1.42 -13.67
C LEU A 311 -16.84 -2.75 -12.91
N GLU A 312 -17.74 -3.67 -13.27
CA GLU A 312 -17.72 -5.03 -12.73
C GLU A 312 -16.41 -5.77 -13.08
N HIS A 313 -15.86 -5.50 -14.26
CA HIS A 313 -14.61 -6.07 -14.71
C HIS A 313 -13.81 -5.10 -15.58
N LYS A 314 -12.48 -5.18 -15.52
CA LYS A 314 -11.54 -4.35 -16.31
C LYS A 314 -11.71 -4.43 -17.83
N TYR A 315 -12.48 -5.39 -18.35
CA TYR A 315 -12.73 -5.56 -19.79
C TYR A 315 -14.07 -4.96 -20.24
N LYS A 316 -14.92 -4.53 -19.31
CA LYS A 316 -16.21 -3.89 -19.61
C LYS A 316 -16.00 -2.42 -19.96
N GLN A 317 -16.85 -1.89 -20.83
CA GLN A 317 -16.86 -0.47 -21.21
C GLN A 317 -17.87 0.36 -20.39
N PHE A 318 -18.90 -0.31 -19.85
CA PHE A 318 -19.96 0.30 -19.08
C PHE A 318 -20.10 -0.39 -17.72
N CYS A 319 -20.54 0.36 -16.71
CA CYS A 319 -20.89 -0.17 -15.40
C CYS A 319 -22.24 -0.93 -15.49
N PRO A 320 -22.64 -1.70 -14.45
CA PRO A 320 -23.92 -2.40 -14.45
C PRO A 320 -25.12 -1.50 -14.72
N GLY A 321 -25.10 -0.25 -14.22
CA GLY A 321 -26.16 0.73 -14.48
C GLY A 321 -26.27 1.21 -15.93
N HIS A 322 -25.22 1.04 -16.74
CA HIS A 322 -25.15 1.51 -18.13
C HIS A 322 -24.91 0.38 -19.15
N GLU A 323 -25.08 -0.88 -18.76
CA GLU A 323 -24.84 -2.02 -19.64
C GLU A 323 -25.75 -2.01 -20.88
N TYR A 324 -26.94 -1.42 -20.77
CA TYR A 324 -27.89 -1.22 -21.87
C TYR A 324 -27.32 -0.38 -23.04
N LEU A 325 -26.23 0.37 -22.83
CA LEU A 325 -25.58 1.14 -23.89
C LEU A 325 -24.71 0.28 -24.81
N LEU A 326 -24.42 -0.97 -24.43
CA LEU A 326 -23.66 -1.91 -25.28
C LEU A 326 -24.38 -2.22 -26.60
N ASP A 327 -25.72 -2.19 -26.59
CA ASP A 327 -26.55 -2.47 -27.78
C ASP A 327 -26.80 -1.22 -28.64
N LEU A 328 -26.27 -0.06 -28.23
CA LEU A 328 -26.45 1.22 -28.92
C LEU A 328 -25.17 1.69 -29.62
N CYS A 329 -25.36 2.47 -30.68
CA CYS A 329 -24.26 3.05 -31.43
C CYS A 329 -23.33 3.88 -30.52
N SER A 330 -22.02 3.58 -30.53
CA SER A 330 -21.00 4.26 -29.71
C SER A 330 -20.65 5.70 -30.16
N ILE A 331 -21.51 6.29 -30.98
CA ILE A 331 -21.40 7.67 -31.46
C ILE A 331 -22.18 8.55 -30.50
N GLU A 332 -21.56 9.63 -30.01
CA GLU A 332 -22.22 10.60 -29.15
C GLU A 332 -23.52 11.09 -29.80
N ASP A 333 -24.61 11.05 -29.03
CA ASP A 333 -25.98 11.44 -29.42
C ASP A 333 -26.66 10.52 -30.46
N CYS A 334 -26.16 9.30 -30.70
CA CYS A 334 -26.84 8.31 -31.53
C CYS A 334 -27.46 7.20 -30.68
N PHE A 335 -28.78 6.98 -30.84
CA PHE A 335 -29.54 5.97 -30.10
C PHE A 335 -29.99 4.78 -30.97
N ASN A 336 -29.43 4.66 -32.18
CA ASN A 336 -29.77 3.54 -33.07
C ASN A 336 -29.03 2.27 -32.61
N PRO A 337 -29.64 1.09 -32.78
CA PRO A 337 -29.02 -0.18 -32.42
C PRO A 337 -27.78 -0.46 -33.25
N ILE A 338 -26.81 -1.16 -32.67
CA ILE A 338 -25.59 -1.59 -33.36
C ILE A 338 -25.87 -2.67 -34.42
N ILE A 339 -24.98 -2.76 -35.41
CA ILE A 339 -24.90 -3.96 -36.24
C ILE A 339 -24.05 -5.00 -35.50
N SER A 340 -24.53 -6.23 -35.44
CA SER A 340 -23.82 -7.35 -34.82
C SER A 340 -22.37 -7.45 -35.32
N GLY A 341 -21.42 -7.54 -34.38
CA GLY A 341 -19.98 -7.54 -34.67
C GLY A 341 -19.35 -6.14 -34.85
N THR A 342 -20.10 -5.06 -34.69
CA THR A 342 -19.61 -3.67 -34.73
C THR A 342 -20.04 -2.90 -33.48
N MET A 343 -19.45 -1.72 -33.26
CA MET A 343 -19.86 -0.79 -32.17
C MET A 343 -20.75 0.37 -32.69
N VAL A 344 -21.28 0.26 -33.91
CA VAL A 344 -21.98 1.37 -34.59
C VAL A 344 -23.23 0.88 -35.32
N CYS A 345 -24.18 1.80 -35.54
CA CYS A 345 -25.42 1.51 -36.29
C CYS A 345 -25.19 1.48 -37.81
N SER A 346 -26.24 1.20 -38.58
CA SER A 346 -26.21 1.13 -40.05
C SER A 346 -25.95 2.45 -40.79
N ASN A 347 -25.76 3.56 -40.06
CA ASN A 347 -25.44 4.84 -40.66
C ASN A 347 -24.05 4.77 -41.37
N PRO A 348 -23.98 5.06 -42.68
CA PRO A 348 -22.73 4.97 -43.46
C PRO A 348 -21.58 5.80 -42.87
N ASN A 349 -21.87 6.97 -42.29
CA ASN A 349 -20.85 7.83 -41.69
C ASN A 349 -20.28 7.22 -40.40
N HIS A 350 -21.10 6.49 -39.64
CA HIS A 350 -20.67 5.81 -38.41
C HIS A 350 -19.86 4.54 -38.73
N GLN A 351 -20.28 3.80 -39.76
CA GLN A 351 -19.55 2.64 -40.27
C GLN A 351 -18.18 3.04 -40.84
N ALA A 352 -18.12 4.12 -41.63
CA ALA A 352 -16.85 4.66 -42.14
C ALA A 352 -15.87 5.01 -41.01
N LEU A 353 -16.39 5.56 -39.91
CA LEU A 353 -15.60 5.89 -38.73
C LEU A 353 -15.09 4.62 -38.01
N TRP A 354 -15.95 3.62 -37.84
CA TRP A 354 -15.58 2.33 -37.26
C TRP A 354 -14.52 1.58 -38.07
N HIS A 355 -14.66 1.53 -39.40
CA HIS A 355 -13.65 0.90 -40.27
C HIS A 355 -12.29 1.61 -40.18
N LYS A 356 -12.29 2.95 -40.09
CA LYS A 356 -11.07 3.72 -39.89
C LYS A 356 -10.41 3.38 -38.55
N TYR A 357 -11.20 3.22 -37.49
CA TYR A 357 -10.71 2.77 -36.18
C TYR A 357 -10.09 1.36 -36.27
N GLN A 358 -10.78 0.40 -36.89
CA GLN A 358 -10.29 -0.99 -37.05
C GLN A 358 -8.97 -1.08 -37.83
N SER A 359 -8.78 -0.25 -38.86
CA SER A 359 -7.53 -0.24 -39.65
C SER A 359 -6.29 0.23 -38.88
N ARG A 360 -6.49 0.91 -37.74
CA ARG A 360 -5.42 1.34 -36.84
C ARG A 360 -5.24 0.26 -35.77
N ASN A 361 -4.32 -0.67 -35.97
CA ASN A 361 -3.91 -1.65 -34.96
C ASN A 361 -3.28 -0.95 -33.72
N ALA A 362 -4.10 -0.35 -32.84
CA ALA A 362 -3.64 0.23 -31.58
C ALA A 362 -4.69 0.09 -30.48
N PRO A 363 -4.37 -0.55 -29.34
CA PRO A 363 -5.11 -0.35 -28.12
C PRO A 363 -4.74 1.02 -27.54
N ASP A 364 -5.72 1.71 -26.96
CA ASP A 364 -5.52 2.82 -26.00
C ASP A 364 -5.41 4.26 -26.55
N LYS A 365 -6.39 4.73 -27.35
CA LYS A 365 -6.74 6.17 -27.38
C LYS A 365 -8.25 6.39 -27.33
N GLY A 366 -8.66 7.21 -26.36
CA GLY A 366 -10.05 7.64 -26.14
C GLY A 366 -10.62 8.52 -27.25
N LEU A 367 -11.82 9.05 -26.97
CA LEU A 367 -12.70 9.89 -27.81
C LEU A 367 -12.13 10.29 -29.19
N GLU A 368 -12.50 9.58 -30.25
CA GLU A 368 -12.13 9.97 -31.61
C GLU A 368 -13.11 11.02 -32.12
N THR A 369 -12.60 12.22 -32.40
CA THR A 369 -13.37 13.30 -33.05
C THR A 369 -12.96 13.39 -34.51
N ILE A 370 -13.91 13.24 -35.44
CA ILE A 370 -13.69 13.48 -36.88
C ILE A 370 -14.73 14.46 -37.41
N GLU A 371 -14.28 15.35 -38.28
CA GLU A 371 -15.13 16.26 -39.07
C GLU A 371 -15.93 15.50 -40.13
N LEU A 372 -16.90 14.73 -39.68
CA LEU A 372 -17.94 14.14 -40.52
C LEU A 372 -19.28 14.63 -39.97
N THR A 373 -20.17 15.09 -40.84
CA THR A 373 -21.48 15.62 -40.46
C THR A 373 -22.53 14.50 -40.49
N CYS A 374 -23.32 14.39 -39.42
CA CYS A 374 -24.43 13.44 -39.34
C CYS A 374 -25.78 14.19 -39.32
N PRO A 375 -26.71 13.91 -40.26
CA PRO A 375 -28.03 14.56 -40.30
C PRO A 375 -28.89 14.32 -39.06
N GLN A 376 -28.55 13.30 -38.27
CA GLN A 376 -29.28 12.88 -37.08
C GLN A 376 -28.90 13.68 -35.81
N LYS A 377 -27.85 14.52 -35.86
CA LYS A 377 -27.47 15.40 -34.74
C LYS A 377 -28.30 16.69 -34.74
N SER A 378 -28.71 17.14 -33.56
CA SER A 378 -29.43 18.41 -33.39
C SER A 378 -28.56 19.61 -33.82
N ALA A 379 -29.16 20.60 -34.49
CA ALA A 379 -28.45 21.72 -35.09
C ALA A 379 -27.75 22.68 -34.09
N ALA A 380 -27.93 22.47 -32.78
CA ALA A 380 -27.50 23.38 -31.71
C ALA A 380 -26.08 23.13 -31.16
N ARG A 381 -25.36 22.08 -31.61
CA ARG A 381 -23.97 21.78 -31.24
C ARG A 381 -23.10 21.47 -32.47
N ASN A 382 -21.78 21.65 -32.34
CA ASN A 382 -20.79 21.33 -33.37
C ASN A 382 -21.12 20.01 -34.09
N ARG A 383 -21.26 20.05 -35.42
CA ARG A 383 -21.64 18.90 -36.27
C ARG A 383 -20.57 17.80 -36.38
N GLN A 384 -19.50 17.87 -35.58
CA GLN A 384 -18.43 16.87 -35.56
C GLN A 384 -18.95 15.56 -34.94
N LEU A 385 -18.67 14.45 -35.61
CA LEU A 385 -18.91 13.12 -35.08
C LEU A 385 -17.83 12.81 -34.03
N ARG A 386 -18.28 12.38 -32.86
CA ARG A 386 -17.46 11.95 -31.75
C ARG A 386 -17.84 10.52 -31.40
N ALA A 387 -16.86 9.64 -31.29
CA ALA A 387 -17.07 8.24 -30.98
C ALA A 387 -16.25 7.81 -29.77
N CYS A 388 -16.79 6.90 -28.99
CA CYS A 388 -16.10 6.25 -27.88
C CYS A 388 -15.99 4.74 -28.15
N PHE A 389 -15.00 4.33 -28.95
CA PHE A 389 -14.76 2.92 -29.27
C PHE A 389 -13.86 2.19 -28.27
N GLY A 390 -13.03 2.96 -27.55
CA GLY A 390 -12.17 2.44 -26.48
C GLY A 390 -12.83 2.49 -25.10
N GLN A 391 -12.12 1.99 -24.10
CA GLN A 391 -12.49 2.21 -22.70
C GLN A 391 -12.07 3.61 -22.25
N ARG A 392 -12.92 4.28 -21.49
CA ARG A 392 -12.63 5.56 -20.87
C ARG A 392 -11.75 5.35 -19.65
N GLN A 393 -10.84 6.29 -19.44
CA GLN A 393 -10.05 6.39 -18.23
C GLN A 393 -10.52 7.59 -17.43
N MET A 394 -10.47 7.45 -16.12
CA MET A 394 -10.60 8.53 -15.17
C MET A 394 -9.53 9.60 -15.45
N HIS A 395 -9.91 10.88 -15.30
CA HIS A 395 -9.02 11.99 -15.64
C HIS A 395 -7.93 12.19 -14.59
N SER A 396 -8.32 12.38 -13.33
CA SER A 396 -7.39 12.63 -12.23
C SER A 396 -8.03 12.36 -10.88
N ILE A 397 -7.22 12.00 -9.88
CA ILE A 397 -7.57 12.18 -8.47
C ILE A 397 -7.13 13.59 -8.10
N GLN A 398 -8.08 14.44 -7.72
CA GLN A 398 -7.77 15.76 -7.20
C GLN A 398 -7.48 15.68 -5.71
N ILE A 399 -6.39 16.28 -5.29
CA ILE A 399 -5.96 16.35 -3.90
C ILE A 399 -6.10 17.80 -3.40
N LYS A 400 -6.46 17.96 -2.13
CA LYS A 400 -6.36 19.19 -1.36
C LYS A 400 -5.39 18.94 -0.21
N ALA A 401 -4.28 19.66 -0.19
CA ALA A 401 -3.27 19.54 0.85
C ALA A 401 -2.99 20.88 1.50
N TYR A 402 -2.68 20.87 2.78
CA TYR A 402 -2.16 22.03 3.46
C TYR A 402 -0.69 22.27 3.10
N SER A 403 -0.17 23.49 3.33
CA SER A 403 1.21 23.86 2.97
C SER A 403 2.29 23.02 3.67
N CYS A 404 1.97 22.37 4.79
CA CYS A 404 2.86 21.44 5.46
C CYS A 404 2.90 20.03 4.85
N GLY A 405 2.11 19.77 3.80
CA GLY A 405 2.06 18.50 3.07
C GLY A 405 0.98 17.52 3.56
N ILE A 406 0.25 17.86 4.63
CA ILE A 406 -0.88 17.06 5.09
C ILE A 406 -2.01 17.13 4.05
N VAL A 407 -2.46 15.96 3.59
CA VAL A 407 -3.60 15.84 2.68
C VAL A 407 -4.89 15.97 3.48
N ALA A 408 -5.62 17.07 3.27
CA ALA A 408 -6.90 17.32 3.90
C ALA A 408 -8.04 16.51 3.25
N ALA A 409 -7.97 16.33 1.93
CA ALA A 409 -8.97 15.57 1.18
C ALA A 409 -8.46 15.13 -0.20
N GLN A 410 -9.10 14.11 -0.75
CA GLN A 410 -8.96 13.71 -2.15
C GLN A 410 -10.33 13.39 -2.76
N ASN A 411 -10.48 13.56 -4.08
CA ASN A 411 -11.70 13.21 -4.80
C ASN A 411 -11.42 12.78 -6.24
N GLN A 412 -12.27 11.93 -6.80
CA GLN A 412 -12.10 11.35 -8.13
C GLN A 412 -12.79 12.19 -9.21
N PHE A 413 -12.06 12.54 -10.28
CA PHE A 413 -12.56 13.30 -11.42
C PHE A 413 -12.54 12.41 -12.67
N PHE A 414 -13.73 12.01 -13.17
CA PHE A 414 -13.88 11.02 -14.24
C PHE A 414 -13.84 11.61 -15.66
N GLY A 415 -14.39 12.81 -15.84
CA GLY A 415 -14.60 13.40 -17.17
C GLY A 415 -13.52 14.39 -17.60
N SER A 416 -13.18 15.29 -16.70
CA SER A 416 -12.24 16.39 -16.88
C SER A 416 -11.96 17.02 -15.51
N GLU A 417 -10.90 17.81 -15.43
CA GLU A 417 -10.64 18.68 -14.30
C GLU A 417 -11.27 20.05 -14.55
N THR A 418 -12.56 20.18 -14.21
CA THR A 418 -13.27 21.46 -14.40
C THR A 418 -13.13 22.37 -13.20
N VAL A 419 -13.11 23.68 -13.46
CA VAL A 419 -13.15 24.73 -12.43
C VAL A 419 -14.34 24.53 -11.47
N LEU A 420 -15.51 24.20 -12.03
CA LEU A 420 -16.72 23.94 -11.26
C LEU A 420 -16.51 22.80 -10.25
N GLN A 421 -15.98 21.66 -10.68
CA GLN A 421 -15.72 20.52 -9.79
C GLN A 421 -14.64 20.84 -8.77
N THR A 422 -13.59 21.58 -9.16
CA THR A 422 -12.51 21.99 -8.24
C THR A 422 -13.02 22.93 -7.14
N VAL A 423 -13.91 23.86 -7.47
CA VAL A 423 -14.56 24.76 -6.49
C VAL A 423 -15.59 24.02 -5.65
N ALA A 424 -16.38 23.12 -6.25
CA ALA A 424 -17.34 22.29 -5.52
C ALA A 424 -16.62 21.42 -4.48
N MET A 425 -15.49 20.79 -4.86
CA MET A 425 -14.64 20.05 -3.93
C MET A 425 -14.09 20.96 -2.82
N LEU A 426 -13.64 22.18 -3.14
CA LEU A 426 -13.16 23.14 -2.12
C LEU A 426 -14.24 23.43 -1.08
N LYS A 427 -15.46 23.74 -1.51
CA LYS A 427 -16.59 24.03 -0.62
C LYS A 427 -17.04 22.82 0.18
N GLN A 428 -17.02 21.64 -0.43
CA GLN A 428 -17.37 20.40 0.26
C GLN A 428 -16.37 20.06 1.36
N VAL A 429 -15.08 20.27 1.10
CA VAL A 429 -14.01 19.96 2.07
C VAL A 429 -13.96 20.98 3.20
N PHE A 430 -14.21 22.27 2.92
CA PHE A 430 -14.16 23.35 3.89
C PHE A 430 -15.55 23.95 4.12
N CYS A 431 -16.51 23.11 4.46
CA CYS A 431 -17.90 23.50 4.69
C CYS A 431 -18.13 24.10 6.09
N GLU A 432 -17.30 23.74 7.07
CA GLU A 432 -17.46 24.22 8.45
C GLU A 432 -17.13 25.71 8.57
N PRO A 433 -17.91 26.50 9.35
CA PRO A 433 -17.64 27.91 9.56
C PRO A 433 -16.20 28.17 10.04
N GLY A 434 -15.49 29.06 9.33
CA GLY A 434 -14.09 29.39 9.62
C GLY A 434 -13.05 28.40 9.09
N SER A 435 -13.47 27.27 8.48
CA SER A 435 -12.54 26.29 7.90
C SER A 435 -12.03 26.68 6.50
N MET A 436 -12.76 27.55 5.79
CA MET A 436 -12.41 28.02 4.45
C MET A 436 -11.03 28.72 4.48
N PRO A 437 -10.06 28.30 3.64
CA PRO A 437 -8.75 28.94 3.60
C PRO A 437 -8.82 30.37 3.05
N GLN A 438 -7.85 31.20 3.45
CA GLN A 438 -7.69 32.53 2.86
C GLN A 438 -7.06 32.45 1.46
N PHE A 439 -6.25 31.43 1.19
CA PHE A 439 -5.63 31.21 -0.12
C PHE A 439 -5.91 29.83 -0.68
N PHE A 440 -6.34 29.78 -1.92
CA PHE A 440 -6.45 28.57 -2.72
C PHE A 440 -5.41 28.59 -3.84
N ILE A 441 -4.42 27.71 -3.75
CA ILE A 441 -3.33 27.57 -4.72
C ILE A 441 -3.69 26.45 -5.70
N TYR A 442 -3.78 26.79 -6.98
CA TYR A 442 -4.20 25.86 -8.03
C TYR A 442 -3.68 26.32 -9.41
N ASN A 443 -3.35 25.36 -10.29
CA ASN A 443 -2.74 25.64 -11.59
C ASN A 443 -3.61 26.50 -12.53
N ASN A 444 -4.93 26.47 -12.36
CA ASN A 444 -5.88 27.25 -13.14
C ASN A 444 -6.71 28.20 -12.26
N CYS A 445 -6.06 28.81 -11.27
CA CYS A 445 -6.69 29.79 -10.38
C CYS A 445 -7.29 31.00 -11.10
N CYS A 446 -6.74 31.44 -12.23
CA CYS A 446 -7.34 32.52 -13.01
C CYS A 446 -8.77 32.20 -13.44
N SER A 447 -9.02 30.96 -13.88
CA SER A 447 -10.37 30.53 -14.27
C SER A 447 -11.28 30.35 -13.06
N VAL A 448 -10.74 29.94 -11.90
CA VAL A 448 -11.47 29.93 -10.63
C VAL A 448 -11.93 31.34 -10.26
N TYR A 449 -11.04 32.32 -10.31
CA TYR A 449 -11.35 33.71 -10.00
C TYR A 449 -12.47 34.26 -10.89
N ASN A 450 -12.34 34.07 -12.22
CA ASN A 450 -13.36 34.50 -13.18
C ASN A 450 -14.71 33.78 -12.96
N TYR A 451 -14.68 32.49 -12.61
CA TYR A 451 -15.88 31.73 -12.30
C TYR A 451 -16.58 32.27 -11.04
N LEU A 452 -15.84 32.50 -9.95
CA LEU A 452 -16.39 33.05 -8.71
C LEU A 452 -16.98 34.45 -8.94
N GLN A 453 -16.31 35.29 -9.73
CA GLN A 453 -16.81 36.60 -10.11
C GLN A 453 -18.11 36.50 -10.94
N GLY A 454 -18.10 35.66 -11.98
CA GLY A 454 -19.21 35.51 -12.91
C GLY A 454 -20.46 34.92 -12.25
N CYS A 455 -20.30 34.08 -11.23
CA CYS A 455 -21.39 33.52 -10.44
C CYS A 455 -21.78 34.36 -9.21
N ASN A 456 -21.11 35.51 -9.00
CA ASN A 456 -21.27 36.36 -7.83
C ASN A 456 -21.16 35.60 -6.50
N ASP A 457 -20.18 34.71 -6.43
CA ASP A 457 -19.95 33.83 -5.28
C ASP A 457 -19.30 34.61 -4.14
N PRO A 458 -19.78 34.50 -2.87
CA PRO A 458 -19.19 35.23 -1.75
C PRO A 458 -17.69 34.97 -1.54
N LEU A 459 -17.20 33.79 -1.94
CA LEU A 459 -15.78 33.45 -1.88
C LEU A 459 -14.90 34.39 -2.70
N PHE A 460 -15.45 35.04 -3.72
CA PHE A 460 -14.73 36.02 -4.54
C PHE A 460 -14.07 37.12 -3.70
N ASN A 461 -14.72 37.55 -2.61
CA ASN A 461 -14.24 38.64 -1.77
C ASN A 461 -13.27 38.18 -0.66
N THR A 462 -13.23 36.88 -0.36
CA THR A 462 -12.51 36.34 0.80
C THR A 462 -11.36 35.41 0.42
N LEU A 463 -11.36 34.87 -0.80
CA LEU A 463 -10.43 33.84 -1.25
C LEU A 463 -9.39 34.40 -2.23
N GLY A 464 -8.14 34.44 -1.79
CA GLY A 464 -7.01 34.67 -2.69
C GLY A 464 -6.78 33.46 -3.59
N CYS A 465 -6.60 33.69 -4.89
CA CYS A 465 -6.42 32.64 -5.90
C CYS A 465 -5.04 32.74 -6.61
N PRO A 466 -3.92 32.51 -5.91
CA PRO A 466 -2.60 32.43 -6.54
C PRO A 466 -2.51 31.22 -7.48
N VAL A 467 -1.88 31.42 -8.64
CA VAL A 467 -1.67 30.35 -9.63
C VAL A 467 -0.48 29.49 -9.21
N ASP A 468 -0.71 28.17 -9.14
CA ASP A 468 0.38 27.19 -9.00
C ASP A 468 1.13 27.04 -10.34
N LEU A 469 2.45 27.23 -10.33
CA LEU A 469 3.30 27.10 -11.51
C LEU A 469 3.82 25.67 -11.72
N GLY A 470 3.29 24.67 -10.99
CA GLY A 470 3.52 23.24 -11.25
C GLY A 470 4.82 22.67 -10.68
N GLY A 471 5.56 23.44 -9.87
CA GLY A 471 6.83 23.03 -9.26
C GLY A 471 6.87 23.11 -7.72
N TYR A 472 5.77 23.47 -7.07
CA TYR A 472 5.77 23.86 -5.65
C TYR A 472 6.16 22.74 -4.66
N HIS A 473 5.97 21.45 -4.98
CA HIS A 473 6.29 20.38 -4.02
C HIS A 473 7.79 20.13 -3.81
N ALA A 474 8.64 20.41 -4.81
CA ALA A 474 10.10 20.19 -4.70
C ALA A 474 10.86 21.46 -4.28
N ILE A 475 10.39 22.63 -4.71
CA ILE A 475 11.13 23.89 -4.60
C ILE A 475 11.14 24.44 -3.17
N PHE A 476 10.04 24.30 -2.42
CA PHE A 476 9.90 24.95 -1.11
C PHE A 476 10.53 24.19 0.05
N ARG A 477 10.94 22.94 -0.17
CA ARG A 477 11.62 22.15 0.86
C ARG A 477 13.10 22.50 1.00
N GLU A 478 13.71 23.05 -0.06
CA GLU A 478 15.16 23.31 -0.15
C GLU A 478 15.50 24.81 -0.27
N MET A 479 14.51 25.68 -0.45
CA MET A 479 14.75 27.08 -0.79
C MET A 479 14.57 28.00 0.41
N THR A 480 15.60 28.77 0.71
CA THR A 480 15.58 29.81 1.75
C THR A 480 14.74 31.03 1.32
N ALA A 481 14.24 31.81 2.28
CA ALA A 481 13.35 32.94 2.02
C ALA A 481 13.92 33.96 1.01
N TYR A 482 15.23 34.17 0.98
CA TYR A 482 15.87 35.10 0.04
C TYR A 482 15.90 34.54 -1.40
N GLN A 483 16.07 33.23 -1.58
CA GLN A 483 16.03 32.57 -2.90
C GLN A 483 14.61 32.56 -3.47
N PHE A 484 13.60 32.42 -2.61
CA PHE A 484 12.20 32.52 -3.00
C PHE A 484 11.85 33.91 -3.53
N ASN A 485 12.22 34.97 -2.81
CA ASN A 485 11.98 36.35 -3.23
C ASN A 485 12.65 36.64 -4.59
N PHE A 486 13.90 36.20 -4.77
CA PHE A 486 14.62 36.34 -6.04
C PHE A 486 13.94 35.60 -7.20
N LEU A 487 13.47 34.36 -6.99
CA LEU A 487 12.77 33.58 -8.01
C LEU A 487 11.43 34.24 -8.40
N LEU A 488 10.68 34.72 -7.40
CA LEU A 488 9.40 35.40 -7.59
C LEU A 488 9.57 36.69 -8.41
N ASP A 489 10.59 37.50 -8.10
CA ASP A 489 10.93 38.71 -8.86
C ASP A 489 11.28 38.38 -10.32
N LYS A 490 12.06 37.30 -10.56
CA LYS A 490 12.41 36.87 -11.93
C LYS A 490 11.23 36.36 -12.74
N LEU A 491 10.23 35.78 -12.10
CA LEU A 491 9.01 35.30 -12.76
C LEU A 491 8.06 36.46 -13.09
N ILE A 492 7.94 37.45 -12.19
CA ILE A 492 7.18 38.69 -12.44
C ILE A 492 7.78 39.45 -13.63
N MET A 493 9.10 39.59 -13.67
CA MET A 493 9.81 40.25 -14.78
C MET A 493 9.75 39.52 -16.12
N ARG A 494 9.40 38.23 -16.16
CA ARG A 494 9.23 37.46 -17.41
C ARG A 494 7.79 37.43 -17.91
N LYS A 495 6.83 37.71 -17.02
CA LYS A 495 5.41 37.72 -17.32
C LYS A 495 4.94 39.11 -17.75
N ASN A 496 5.52 40.16 -17.17
CA ASN A 496 5.44 41.54 -17.67
C ASN A 496 6.44 41.74 -18.80
#